data_AF-A0A2V9RT00-F1
#
_entry.id   AF-A0A2V9RT00-F1
#
_cell.length_a   1.000
_cell.length_b   1.000
_cell.length_c   1.000
_cell.angle_alpha   90.00
_cell.angle_beta   90.00
_cell.angle_gamma   90.00
#
_symmetry.space_group_name_H-M   'P 1'
#
loop_
_entity.id
_entity.type
_entity.pdbx_description
1 polymer ?
#
loop_
_entity_poly.entity_id
_entity_poly.type
_entity_poly.pdbx_seq_one_letter_code
_entity_poly.pdbx_strand_id
1 'polypeptide(L)'
;MRPSFSALTAVSLIALFSSFSNAQSQVASRIVQPLNASQLITLKGNTHPLARAEFDRGVAPATLPMERMLLVLKRSPEQQLALTRLLDQQQDKASPSYHAWLTPQELQSR
;
A
#
# COMPACT_ATOMS: atom_id res chain seq x y z
N MET A 1 53.29 -27.99 13.99
CA MET A 1 51.83 -27.76 13.85
C MET A 1 51.59 -26.25 13.86
N ARG A 2 51.25 -25.64 12.72
CA ARG A 2 50.88 -24.22 12.61
C ARG A 2 49.54 -24.17 11.87
N PRO A 3 48.43 -23.72 12.50
CA PRO A 3 47.17 -23.58 11.79
C PRO A 3 47.31 -22.49 10.73
N SER A 4 46.89 -22.83 9.51
CA SER A 4 46.94 -22.00 8.31
C SER A 4 46.02 -20.78 8.41
N PHE A 5 46.60 -19.58 8.28
CA PHE A 5 45.93 -18.28 8.32
C PHE A 5 44.83 -18.08 7.24
N SER A 6 44.73 -18.95 6.23
CA SER A 6 43.71 -18.87 5.17
C SER A 6 42.28 -19.19 5.64
N ALA A 7 42.10 -19.91 6.75
CA ALA A 7 40.77 -20.21 7.25
C ALA A 7 40.11 -18.98 7.91
N LEU A 8 40.90 -18.05 8.46
CA LEU A 8 40.40 -16.86 9.16
C LEU A 8 39.92 -15.77 8.20
N THR A 9 40.50 -15.65 7.01
CA THR A 9 40.07 -14.65 6.01
C THR A 9 38.77 -15.05 5.32
N ALA A 10 38.56 -16.34 5.06
CA ALA A 10 37.33 -16.85 4.45
C ALA A 10 36.09 -16.69 5.36
N VAL A 11 36.26 -16.85 6.68
CA VAL A 11 35.18 -16.65 7.66
C VAL A 11 34.78 -15.18 7.78
N SER A 12 35.75 -14.26 7.66
CA SER A 12 35.48 -12.82 7.69
C SER A 12 34.66 -12.37 6.47
N LEU A 13 34.89 -12.94 5.28
CA LEU A 13 34.19 -12.55 4.05
C LEU A 13 32.71 -12.97 4.05
N ILE A 14 32.36 -14.08 4.71
CA ILE A 14 30.96 -14.55 4.82
C ILE A 14 30.16 -13.71 5.84
N ALA A 15 30.82 -13.16 6.87
CA ALA A 15 30.17 -12.33 7.88
C ALA A 15 29.73 -10.94 7.37
N LEU A 16 30.36 -10.41 6.30
CA LEU A 16 29.96 -9.14 5.69
C LEU A 16 28.70 -9.24 4.81
N PHE A 17 28.26 -10.45 4.40
CA PHE A 17 27.07 -10.62 3.56
C PHE A 17 25.77 -10.86 4.35
N SER A 18 25.84 -11.06 5.67
CA SER A 18 24.68 -11.43 6.49
C SER A 18 23.77 -10.27 6.90
N SER A 19 24.02 -9.04 6.43
CA SER A 19 23.26 -7.84 6.83
C SER A 19 22.30 -7.33 5.76
N PHE A 20 21.59 -8.22 5.06
CA PHE A 20 20.38 -7.85 4.30
C PHE A 20 19.13 -8.26 5.09
N SER A 21 18.96 -7.69 6.28
CA SER A 21 17.65 -7.68 6.92
C SER A 21 16.76 -6.72 6.15
N ASN A 22 15.90 -7.25 5.28
CA ASN A 22 14.78 -6.49 4.74
C ASN A 22 13.92 -6.07 5.93
N ALA A 23 14.03 -4.80 6.34
CA ALA A 23 13.09 -4.20 7.27
C ALA A 23 11.73 -4.13 6.57
N GLN A 24 10.96 -5.20 6.69
CA GLN A 24 9.62 -5.26 6.15
C GLN A 24 8.80 -4.28 6.98
N SER A 25 8.56 -3.10 6.42
CA SER A 25 7.78 -2.03 7.04
C SER A 25 6.39 -2.59 7.34
N GLN A 26 6.16 -2.97 8.61
CA GLN A 26 4.87 -3.50 9.02
C GLN A 26 3.86 -2.36 8.92
N VAL A 27 2.90 -2.50 8.00
CA VAL A 27 1.79 -1.54 7.88
C VAL A 27 1.01 -1.59 9.20
N ALA A 28 1.08 -0.51 9.97
CA ALA A 28 0.40 -0.43 11.26
C ALA A 28 -1.12 -0.60 11.08
N SER A 29 -1.76 -1.34 12.00
CA SER A 29 -3.23 -1.45 12.00
C SER A 29 -3.84 -0.05 12.15
N ARG A 30 -4.80 0.25 11.28
CA ARG A 30 -5.51 1.55 11.28
C ARG A 30 -6.82 1.51 12.05
N ILE A 31 -7.29 0.31 12.40
CA ILE A 31 -8.44 0.13 13.28
C ILE A 31 -7.88 -0.05 14.69
N VAL A 32 -7.67 1.08 15.37
CA VAL A 32 -7.05 1.13 16.71
C VAL A 32 -8.09 1.28 17.83
N GLN A 33 -9.36 1.43 17.48
CA GLN A 33 -10.48 1.60 18.40
C GLN A 33 -11.71 0.83 17.90
N PRO A 34 -12.67 0.48 18.79
CA PRO A 34 -13.96 -0.04 18.39
C PRO A 34 -14.68 0.88 17.39
N LEU A 35 -15.42 0.29 16.46
CA LEU A 35 -16.17 1.06 15.46
C LEU A 35 -17.32 1.82 16.13
N ASN A 36 -17.37 3.13 15.92
CA ASN A 36 -18.48 3.98 16.35
C ASN A 36 -19.33 4.38 15.14
N ALA A 37 -20.54 3.85 15.04
CA ALA A 37 -21.46 4.10 13.92
C ALA A 37 -21.96 5.57 13.83
N SER A 38 -21.75 6.38 14.87
CA SER A 38 -22.03 7.83 14.82
C SER A 38 -20.89 8.64 14.20
N GLN A 39 -19.68 8.07 14.08
CA GLN A 39 -18.52 8.71 13.48
C GLN A 39 -18.44 8.35 11.99
N LEU A 40 -19.09 9.15 11.16
CA LEU A 40 -19.18 8.93 9.72
C LEU A 40 -18.38 9.98 8.94
N ILE A 41 -17.86 9.57 7.79
CA ILE A 41 -17.28 10.46 6.79
C ILE A 41 -18.16 10.49 5.54
N THR A 42 -18.45 11.68 5.03
CA THR A 42 -19.20 11.82 3.78
C THR A 42 -18.32 11.53 2.58
N LEU A 43 -18.64 10.50 1.81
CA LEU A 43 -18.01 10.22 0.53
C LEU A 43 -18.62 11.11 -0.56
N LYS A 44 -17.82 11.99 -1.17
CA LYS A 44 -18.26 12.88 -2.25
C LYS A 44 -18.05 12.21 -3.62
N GLY A 45 -18.86 12.57 -4.61
CA GLY A 45 -18.72 12.07 -5.99
C GLY A 45 -19.17 10.63 -6.22
N ASN A 46 -19.91 10.02 -5.28
CA ASN A 46 -20.37 8.63 -5.37
C ASN A 46 -21.90 8.51 -5.61
N THR A 47 -22.60 9.63 -5.84
CA THR A 47 -24.04 9.63 -6.11
C THR A 47 -24.27 9.46 -7.61
N HIS A 48 -25.02 8.42 -7.99
CA HIS A 48 -25.35 8.16 -9.39
C HIS A 48 -26.26 9.27 -9.96
N PRO A 49 -26.08 9.72 -11.23
CA PRO A 49 -26.90 10.78 -11.83
C PRO A 49 -28.41 10.50 -11.92
N LEU A 50 -28.81 9.23 -11.80
CA LEU A 50 -30.22 8.83 -11.76
C LEU A 50 -30.81 8.74 -10.35
N ALA A 51 -30.02 9.00 -9.30
CA ALA A 51 -30.52 9.07 -7.92
C ALA A 51 -31.20 10.43 -7.68
N ARG A 52 -32.28 10.67 -8.42
CA ARG A 52 -33.10 11.89 -8.39
C ARG A 52 -34.54 11.54 -8.06
N ALA A 53 -35.26 12.45 -7.40
CA ALA A 53 -36.61 12.20 -6.91
C ALA A 53 -37.59 11.84 -8.05
N GLU A 54 -37.44 12.44 -9.23
CA GLU A 54 -38.27 12.15 -10.40
C GLU A 54 -38.10 10.73 -10.97
N PHE A 55 -37.04 10.02 -10.59
CA PHE A 55 -36.79 8.62 -10.98
C PHE A 55 -36.95 7.63 -9.83
N ASP A 56 -37.43 8.10 -8.68
CA ASP A 56 -37.69 7.25 -7.53
C ASP A 56 -38.78 6.21 -7.87
N ARG A 57 -38.54 4.94 -7.51
CA ARG A 57 -39.46 3.81 -7.70
C ARG A 57 -39.86 3.17 -6.37
N GLY A 58 -39.58 3.84 -5.26
CA GLY A 58 -39.78 3.32 -3.92
C GLY A 58 -38.60 2.47 -3.44
N VAL A 59 -38.74 2.00 -2.20
CA VAL A 59 -37.69 1.27 -1.49
C VAL A 59 -37.43 -0.08 -2.15
N ALA A 60 -36.14 -0.39 -2.39
CA ALA A 60 -35.73 -1.69 -2.87
C ALA A 60 -36.03 -2.79 -1.83
N PRO A 61 -36.46 -4.00 -2.26
CA PRO A 61 -36.65 -5.11 -1.33
C PRO A 61 -35.38 -5.43 -0.54
N ALA A 62 -35.52 -5.76 0.75
CA ALA A 62 -34.38 -6.12 1.60
C ALA A 62 -33.64 -7.40 1.13
N THR A 63 -34.27 -8.19 0.28
CA THR A 63 -33.72 -9.41 -0.32
C THR A 63 -33.05 -9.19 -1.67
N LEU A 64 -33.02 -7.95 -2.19
CA LEU A 64 -32.38 -7.63 -3.46
C LEU A 64 -30.86 -7.88 -3.36
N PRO A 65 -30.26 -8.77 -4.17
CA PRO A 65 -28.84 -9.04 -4.11
C PRO A 65 -28.02 -7.82 -4.58
N MET A 66 -26.99 -7.46 -3.82
CA MET A 66 -26.02 -6.44 -4.20
C MET A 66 -24.76 -7.10 -4.80
N GLU A 67 -24.85 -7.51 -6.06
CA GLU A 67 -23.82 -8.36 -6.71
C GLU A 67 -22.44 -7.69 -6.89
N ARG A 68 -22.37 -6.36 -6.93
CA ARG A 68 -21.14 -5.63 -7.27
C ARG A 68 -20.86 -4.46 -6.31
N MET A 69 -20.75 -4.78 -5.03
CA MET A 69 -20.25 -3.83 -4.04
C MET A 69 -18.73 -3.78 -4.05
N LEU A 70 -18.17 -2.59 -4.33
CA LEU A 70 -16.73 -2.34 -4.27
C LEU A 70 -16.43 -1.39 -3.13
N LEU A 71 -15.58 -1.83 -2.19
CA LEU A 71 -15.04 -1.00 -1.13
C LEU A 71 -13.58 -0.68 -1.44
N VAL A 72 -13.31 0.56 -1.82
CA VAL A 72 -11.95 1.04 -2.09
C VAL A 72 -11.39 1.71 -0.85
N LEU A 73 -10.35 1.14 -0.27
CA LEU A 73 -9.70 1.66 0.93
C LEU A 73 -8.73 2.78 0.57
N LYS A 74 -8.78 3.89 1.33
CA LYS A 74 -7.81 4.98 1.21
C LYS A 74 -6.48 4.53 1.83
N ARG A 75 -5.35 4.82 1.16
CA ARG A 75 -3.99 4.63 1.72
C ARG A 75 -3.75 5.48 2.98
N SER A 76 -2.78 5.12 3.81
CA SER A 76 -2.35 6.00 4.90
C SER A 76 -1.71 7.30 4.35
N PRO A 77 -1.67 8.40 5.12
CA PRO A 77 -0.97 9.61 4.70
C PRO A 77 0.50 9.36 4.33
N GLU A 78 1.18 8.51 5.08
CA GLU A 78 2.59 8.17 4.88
C GLU A 78 2.79 7.38 3.59
N GLN A 79 1.94 6.38 3.33
CA GLN A 79 1.94 5.61 2.09
C GLN A 79 1.65 6.50 0.87
N GLN A 80 0.68 7.41 1.01
CA GLN A 80 0.35 8.35 -0.07
C GLN A 80 1.51 9.29 -0.37
N LEU A 81 2.17 9.83 0.66
CA LEU A 81 3.34 10.70 0.50
C LEU A 81 4.51 9.96 -0.14
N ALA A 82 4.78 8.73 0.29
CA ALA A 82 5.83 7.89 -0.29
C ALA A 82 5.56 7.59 -1.77
N LEU A 83 4.30 7.29 -2.12
CA LEU A 83 3.88 7.07 -3.49
C LEU A 83 4.05 8.34 -4.35
N THR A 84 3.60 9.50 -3.87
CA THR A 84 3.78 10.77 -4.61
C THR A 84 5.25 11.05 -4.87
N ARG A 85 6.12 10.92 -3.84
CA ARG A 85 7.56 11.13 -4.00
C ARG A 85 8.17 10.17 -5.04
N LEU A 86 7.78 8.90 -5.02
CA LEU A 86 8.25 7.92 -5.99
C LEU A 86 7.84 8.31 -7.42
N LEU A 87 6.58 8.72 -7.60
CA LEU A 87 6.07 9.15 -8.91
C LEU A 87 6.82 10.38 -9.44
N ASP A 88 7.13 11.34 -8.56
CA ASP A 88 7.94 12.52 -8.93
C ASP A 88 9.35 12.11 -9.35
N GLN A 89 10.00 11.24 -8.56
CA GLN A 89 11.34 10.73 -8.84
C GLN A 89 11.41 9.88 -10.12
N GLN A 90 10.34 9.19 -10.50
CA GLN A 90 10.30 8.40 -11.74
C GLN A 90 10.19 9.25 -13.00
N GLN A 91 9.74 10.50 -12.87
CA GLN A 91 9.56 11.46 -13.96
C GLN A 91 10.74 12.43 -14.11
N ASP A 92 11.52 12.65 -13.04
CA ASP A 92 12.71 13.49 -13.07
C ASP A 92 13.90 12.78 -13.73
N LYS A 93 14.44 13.34 -14.82
CA LYS A 93 15.60 12.81 -15.54
C LYS A 93 16.89 12.81 -14.73
N ALA A 94 17.01 13.68 -13.72
CA ALA A 94 18.17 13.74 -12.83
C ALA A 94 18.10 12.71 -11.69
N SER A 95 16.94 12.10 -11.49
CA SER A 95 16.73 11.11 -10.44
C SER A 95 17.31 9.75 -10.85
N PRO A 96 17.95 9.02 -9.91
CA PRO A 96 18.38 7.64 -10.15
C PRO A 96 17.20 6.69 -10.40
N SER A 97 15.98 7.09 -10.05
CA SER A 97 14.75 6.33 -10.27
C SER A 97 14.05 6.67 -11.59
N TYR A 98 14.64 7.49 -12.46
CA TYR A 98 14.04 7.84 -13.75
C TYR A 98 13.72 6.58 -14.57
N HIS A 99 12.47 6.45 -15.01
CA HIS A 99 11.96 5.26 -15.72
C HIS A 99 12.11 3.91 -14.95
N ALA A 100 12.41 3.93 -13.65
CA ALA A 100 12.43 2.73 -12.82
C ALA A 100 11.00 2.36 -12.38
N TRP A 101 10.17 1.90 -13.32
CA TRP A 101 8.77 1.57 -13.07
C TRP A 101 8.60 0.33 -12.19
N LEU A 102 7.52 0.31 -11.40
CA LEU A 102 7.19 -0.83 -10.55
C LEU A 102 6.35 -1.86 -11.30
N THR A 103 6.64 -3.12 -11.06
CA THR A 103 5.73 -4.23 -11.32
C THR A 103 4.56 -4.22 -10.31
N PRO A 104 3.42 -4.87 -10.62
CA PRO A 104 2.31 -4.99 -9.68
C PRO A 104 2.72 -5.59 -8.32
N GLN A 105 3.62 -6.57 -8.33
CA GLN A 105 4.12 -7.25 -7.14
C GLN A 105 4.95 -6.31 -6.25
N GLU A 106 5.83 -5.50 -6.86
CA GLU A 106 6.61 -4.50 -6.11
C GLU A 106 5.71 -3.43 -5.50
N LEU A 107 4.68 -2.99 -6.22
CA LEU A 107 3.71 -2.02 -5.69
C LEU A 107 2.92 -2.58 -4.50
N GLN A 108 2.59 -3.88 -4.51
CA GLN A 108 1.87 -4.52 -3.40
C GLN A 108 2.70 -4.62 -2.12
N SER A 109 4.03 -4.65 -2.24
CA SER A 109 4.96 -4.79 -1.11
C SER A 109 5.32 -3.46 -0.40
N ARG A 110 4.84 -2.31 -0.90
CA ARG A 110 5.14 -0.97 -0.38
C ARG A 110 3.92 -0.35 0.32
#